data_AF-A0A355DWG5-F1
#
_entry.id   AF-A0A355DWG5-F1
#
_cell.length_a   1.000
_cell.length_b   1.000
_cell.length_c   1.000
_cell.angle_alpha   90.00
_cell.angle_beta   90.00
_cell.angle_gamma   90.00
#
_symmetry.space_group_name_H-M   'P 1'
#
loop_
_entity.id
_entity.type
_entity.pdbx_description
1 polymer ?
#
loop_
_entity_poly.entity_id
_entity_poly.type
_entity_poly.pdbx_seq_one_letter_code
_entity_poly.pdbx_strand_id
1 'polypeptide(L)' 'MNTKLVESLVQLILSLSNEERFLLEEKLFFDSSNPSTRDLMQLAQIGGAFNFLYDEPDLYSLEDGEPI' A
#
# COMPACT_ATOMS: atom_id res chain seq x y z
N MET A 1 -12.54 -28.63 7.66
CA MET A 1 -12.91 -27.83 6.48
C MET A 1 -14.42 -27.77 6.40
N ASN A 2 -15.04 -26.59 6.36
CA ASN A 2 -16.50 -26.47 6.40
C ASN A 2 -17.08 -26.52 4.97
N THR A 3 -17.18 -27.73 4.42
CA THR A 3 -17.54 -27.97 3.01
C THR A 3 -18.94 -27.47 2.65
N LYS A 4 -19.90 -27.56 3.58
CA LYS A 4 -21.26 -27.04 3.41
C LYS A 4 -21.29 -25.53 3.19
N LEU A 5 -20.44 -24.79 3.91
CA LEU A 5 -20.34 -23.34 3.77
C LEU A 5 -19.78 -22.97 2.38
N VAL A 6 -18.76 -23.70 1.93
CA VAL A 6 -18.15 -23.49 0.61
C VAL A 6 -19.15 -23.75 -0.51
N GLU A 7 -19.90 -24.85 -0.44
CA GLU A 7 -20.95 -25.17 -1.43
C GLU A 7 -22.06 -24.11 -1.48
N SER A 8 -22.47 -23.61 -0.30
CA SER A 8 -23.49 -22.56 -0.21
C SER A 8 -23.00 -21.24 -0.85
N LEU A 9 -21.73 -20.88 -0.64
CA LEU A 9 -21.11 -19.71 -1.28
C LEU A 9 -21.03 -19.87 -2.80
N VAL A 10 -20.65 -21.04 -3.30
CA VAL A 10 -20.59 -21.32 -4.75
C VAL A 10 -21.97 -21.19 -5.39
N GLN A 11 -23.02 -21.74 -4.76
CA GLN A 11 -24.38 -21.61 -5.26
C GLN A 11 -24.85 -20.15 -5.32
N LEU A 12 -24.53 -19.37 -4.29
CA LEU A 12 -24.89 -17.96 -4.23
C LEU A 12 -24.19 -17.15 -5.34
N ILE A 13 -22.88 -17.37 -5.55
CA ILE A 13 -22.12 -16.75 -6.64
C ILE A 13 -22.72 -17.12 -8.00
N LEU A 14 -23.12 -18.38 -8.18
CA LEU A 14 -23.74 -18.84 -9.43
C LEU A 14 -25.14 -18.25 -9.68
N SER A 15 -25.85 -17.80 -8.64
CA SER A 15 -27.16 -17.14 -8.80
C SER A 15 -27.08 -15.67 -9.21
N LEU A 16 -25.91 -15.03 -9.10
CA LEU A 16 -25.71 -13.62 -9.45
C LEU A 16 -25.77 -13.40 -10.97
N SER A 17 -26.29 -12.24 -11.37
CA SER A 17 -26.21 -11.71 -12.73
C SER A 17 -24.77 -11.38 -13.14
N ASN A 18 -24.53 -11.12 -14.42
CA ASN A 18 -23.19 -10.82 -14.92
C ASN A 18 -22.62 -9.53 -14.29
N GLU A 19 -23.46 -8.51 -14.13
CA GLU A 19 -23.10 -7.25 -13.51
C GLU A 19 -22.75 -7.42 -12.02
N GLU A 20 -23.53 -8.21 -11.29
CA GLU A 20 -23.27 -8.50 -9.88
C GLU A 20 -22.01 -9.35 -9.68
N ARG A 21 -21.74 -10.30 -10.57
CA ARG A 21 -20.49 -11.08 -10.56
C ARG A 21 -19.28 -10.19 -10.82
N PHE A 22 -19.37 -9.27 -11.78
CA PHE A 22 -18.31 -8.31 -12.05
C PHE A 22 -18.00 -7.43 -10.82
N LEU A 23 -19.05 -6.92 -10.16
CA LEU A 23 -18.90 -6.15 -8.92
C LEU A 23 -18.30 -6.99 -7.77
N LEU A 24 -18.67 -8.27 -7.69
CA LEU A 24 -18.13 -9.19 -6.69
C LEU A 24 -16.63 -9.46 -6.94
N GLU A 25 -16.23 -9.68 -8.19
CA GLU A 25 -14.83 -9.85 -8.58
C GLU A 25 -14.00 -8.61 -8.26
N GLU A 26 -14.51 -7.41 -8.60
CA GLU A 26 -13.84 -6.15 -8.28
C GLU A 26 -13.59 -6.02 -6.77
N LYS A 27 -14.54 -6.43 -5.93
CA LYS A 27 -14.41 -6.35 -4.46
C LYS A 27 -13.52 -7.46 -3.86
N LEU A 28 -13.61 -8.68 -4.37
CA LEU A 28 -12.85 -9.83 -3.86
C LEU A 28 -11.39 -9.78 -4.27
N PHE A 29 -11.12 -9.32 -5.50
CA PHE A 29 -9.80 -9.17 -6.08
C PHE A 29 -9.37 -7.71 -6.13
N PHE A 30 -10.02 -6.84 -5.35
CA PHE A 30 -9.53 -5.49 -5.13
C PHE A 30 -8.11 -5.62 -4.58
N ASP A 31 -7.13 -5.27 -5.40
CA ASP A 31 -5.74 -5.28 -5.00
C ASP A 31 -5.53 -4.10 -4.05
N SER A 32 -5.89 -4.33 -2.78
CA SER A 32 -5.63 -3.40 -1.69
C SER A 32 -4.15 -3.44 -1.30
N SER A 33 -3.25 -3.86 -2.20
CA SER A 33 -1.82 -3.81 -1.92
C SER A 33 -1.49 -2.38 -1.53
N ASN A 34 -1.28 -2.21 -0.23
CA ASN A 34 -0.82 -0.95 0.30
C ASN A 34 0.44 -0.60 -0.48
N PRO A 35 0.64 0.68 -0.85
CA PRO A 35 1.86 1.09 -1.50
C PRO A 35 3.04 0.54 -0.70
N SER A 36 4.01 -0.05 -1.39
CA SER A 36 5.16 -0.63 -0.71
C SER A 36 5.87 0.47 0.08
N THR A 37 6.65 0.10 1.10
CA THR A 37 7.49 1.07 1.81
C THR A 37 8.36 1.89 0.85
N ARG A 38 8.82 1.27 -0.24
CA ARG A 38 9.59 1.94 -1.29
C ARG A 38 8.76 3.00 -2.03
N ASP A 39 7.52 2.68 -2.38
CA ASP A 39 6.62 3.62 -3.07
C ASP A 39 6.28 4.80 -2.17
N LEU A 40 6.02 4.53 -0.89
CA LEU A 40 5.79 5.57 0.12
C LEU A 40 7.01 6.47 0.31
N MET A 41 8.22 5.89 0.40
CA MET A 41 9.46 6.66 0.51
C MET A 41 9.69 7.54 -0.72
N GLN A 42 9.49 6.98 -1.92
CA GLN A 42 9.64 7.73 -3.17
C GLN A 42 8.64 8.89 -3.26
N LEU A 43 7.40 8.66 -2.82
CA LEU A 43 6.37 9.70 -2.78
C LEU A 43 6.71 10.81 -1.78
N ALA A 44 7.22 10.46 -0.59
CA ALA A 44 7.71 11.43 0.39
C ALA A 44 8.90 12.26 -0.14
N GLN A 45 9.83 11.61 -0.86
CA GLN A 45 10.96 12.29 -1.48
C GLN A 45 10.55 13.24 -2.60
N ILE A 46 9.71 12.78 -3.54
CA ILE A 46 9.19 13.62 -4.63
C ILE A 46 8.33 14.77 -4.10
N GLY A 47 7.54 14.50 -3.06
CA GLY A 47 6.70 15.51 -2.40
C GLY A 47 7.49 16.54 -1.57
N GLY A 48 8.82 16.41 -1.47
CA GLY A 48 9.65 17.34 -0.73
C GLY A 48 9.48 17.26 0.78
N ALA A 49 8.94 16.16 1.31
CA ALA A 49 8.75 15.98 2.76
C ALA A 49 10.08 16.03 3.55
N PHE A 50 11.20 15.79 2.87
CA PHE A 50 12.55 15.82 3.43
C PHE A 50 13.33 17.10 3.10
N ASN A 51 12.70 18.10 2.46
CA ASN A 51 13.40 19.33 2.07
C ASN A 51 13.93 20.12 3.28
N PHE A 52 13.31 19.97 4.45
CA PHE A 52 13.78 20.61 5.68
C PHE A 52 15.21 20.20 6.07
N LEU A 53 15.67 19.02 5.64
CA LEU A 53 17.03 18.54 5.90
C LEU A 53 18.09 19.42 5.22
N TYR A 54 17.73 20.14 4.16
CA TYR A 54 18.65 21.08 3.50
C TYR A 54 18.89 22.34 4.31
N ASP A 55 17.98 22.67 5.24
CA ASP A 55 18.05 23.84 6.10
C ASP A 55 18.59 23.51 7.51
N GLU A 56 18.89 22.24 7.78
CA GLU A 56 19.47 21.84 9.06
C GLU A 56 20.94 22.28 9.16
N PRO A 57 21.36 22.86 10.29
CA PRO A 57 22.75 23.24 10.49
C PRO A 57 23.62 21.98 10.64
N ASP A 58 24.82 22.04 10.10
CA ASP A 58 25.82 21.01 10.32
C ASP A 58 26.18 20.96 11.83
N LEU A 59 25.98 19.80 12.44
CA LEU A 59 26.37 19.55 13.84
C LEU A 59 27.81 19.02 13.95
N TYR A 60 28.33 18.47 12.86
CA TYR A 60 29.64 17.82 12.80
C TYR A 60 30.33 18.21 11.50
N SER A 61 31.65 18.36 11.57
CA SER A 61 32.52 18.59 10.43
C SER A 61 32.55 17.37 9.52
N LEU A 62 32.46 17.59 8.21
CA LEU A 62 32.60 16.52 7.21
C LEU A 62 34.06 16.07 7.02
N GLU A 63 35.03 16.84 7.51
CA GLU A 63 36.46 16.54 7.35
C GLU A 63 36.98 15.54 8.38
N ASP A 64 36.64 15.76 9.65
CA ASP A 64 37.14 15.00 10.80
C ASP A 64 36.04 14.38 11.67
N GLY A 65 34.77 14.73 11.43
CA GLY A 65 33.63 14.21 12.21
C GLY A 65 33.50 14.82 13.60
N GLU A 66 34.29 15.85 13.92
CA GLU A 66 34.23 16.54 15.20
C GLU A 66 33.06 17.53 15.24
N PRO A 67 32.49 17.81 16.43
CA PRO A 67 31.44 18.81 16.57
C PRO A 67 31.88 20.19 16.07
N ILE A 68 30.98 20.91 15.42
CA ILE A 68 31.18 22.32 14.98
C ILE A 68 30.81 23.29 16.10
#